data_AF-A0A934LJR1-F1
#
_entry.id   AF-A0A934LJR1-F1
#
_cell.length_a   1.000
_cell.length_b   1.000
_cell.length_c   1.000
_cell.angle_alpha   90.00
_cell.angle_beta   90.00
_cell.angle_gamma   90.00
#
_symmetry.space_group_name_H-M   'P 1'
#
loop_
_entity.id
_entity.type
_entity.pdbx_description
1 polymer ?
#
loop_
_entity_poly.entity_id
_entity_poly.type
_entity_poly.pdbx_seq_one_letter_code
_entity_poly.pdbx_strand_id
1 'polypeptide(L)' 'MDKWLEKFWGEILSREPQRILAAMSSLPDEEERAAIIAHLQRMTTENGWLEPQRISAEAALAALGIYK' A
#
# COMPACT_ATOMS: atom_id res chain seq x y z
N MET A 1 8.54 -17.38 -5.74
CA MET A 1 7.98 -16.05 -5.46
C MET A 1 8.99 -15.31 -4.60
N ASP A 2 9.24 -14.04 -4.88
CA ASP A 2 10.27 -13.28 -4.18
C ASP A 2 9.80 -13.00 -2.74
N LYS A 3 10.54 -13.54 -1.75
CA LYS A 3 10.23 -13.41 -0.32
C LYS A 3 10.18 -11.95 0.13
N TRP A 4 10.96 -11.08 -0.50
CA TRP A 4 10.94 -9.66 -0.19
C TRP A 4 9.62 -9.01 -0.63
N LEU A 5 9.14 -9.34 -1.83
CA LEU A 5 7.92 -8.77 -2.39
C LEU A 5 6.67 -9.21 -1.62
N GLU A 6 6.58 -10.50 -1.27
CA GLU A 6 5.50 -11.01 -0.40
C GLU A 6 5.46 -10.27 0.93
N LYS A 7 6.62 -10.08 1.56
CA LYS A 7 6.73 -9.35 2.81
C LYS A 7 6.29 -7.90 2.62
N PHE A 8 6.81 -7.21 1.61
CA PHE A 8 6.45 -5.81 1.33
C PHE A 8 4.93 -5.63 1.20
N TRP A 9 4.27 -6.48 0.40
CA TRP A 9 2.81 -6.40 0.23
C TRP A 9 2.06 -6.76 1.51
N GLY A 10 2.56 -7.70 2.30
CA GLY A 10 2.02 -8.01 3.62
C GLY A 10 2.10 -6.83 4.60
N GLU A 11 3.20 -6.07 4.58
CA GLU A 11 3.37 -4.89 5.44
C GLU A 11 2.51 -3.71 4.96
N ILE A 12 2.53 -3.38 3.66
CA ILE A 12 1.82 -2.22 3.12
C ILE A 12 0.30 -2.38 3.13
N LEU A 13 -0.22 -3.61 3.07
CA LEU A 13 -1.65 -3.91 3.13
C LEU A 13 -2.12 -4.39 4.53
N SER A 14 -1.25 -4.31 5.54
CA SER A 14 -1.49 -4.79 6.91
C SER A 14 -2.62 -4.07 7.65
N ARG A 15 -3.00 -2.86 7.21
CA ARG A 15 -3.87 -1.91 7.94
C ARG A 15 -3.26 -1.39 9.25
N GLU A 16 -1.98 -1.63 9.48
CA GLU A 16 -1.25 -1.14 10.65
C GLU A 16 -0.36 0.05 10.25
N PRO A 17 -0.68 1.30 10.69
CA PRO A 17 0.00 2.50 10.19
C PRO A 17 1.53 2.46 10.34
N GLN A 18 2.04 1.90 11.44
CA GLN A 18 3.48 1.80 11.67
C GLN A 18 4.17 0.87 10.65
N ARG A 19 3.53 -0.25 10.30
CA ARG A 19 4.05 -1.20 9.31
C ARG A 19 3.99 -0.63 7.90
N ILE A 20 2.90 0.08 7.58
CA ILE A 20 2.74 0.80 6.31
C ILE A 20 3.84 1.84 6.13
N LEU A 21 4.04 2.70 7.14
CA LEU A 21 5.07 3.74 7.11
C LEU A 21 6.47 3.16 7.01
N ALA A 22 6.76 2.07 7.72
CA ALA A 22 8.05 1.38 7.64
C ALA A 22 8.29 0.75 6.26
N ALA A 23 7.28 0.08 5.68
CA ALA A 23 7.36 -0.49 4.34
C ALA A 23 7.59 0.57 3.28
N MET A 24 6.83 1.66 3.31
CA MET A 24 7.03 2.77 2.38
C MET A 24 8.42 3.39 2.55
N SER A 25 8.87 3.58 3.80
CA SER A 25 10.21 4.11 4.10
C SER A 25 11.35 3.21 3.62
N SER A 26 11.11 1.91 3.41
CA SER A 26 12.13 0.97 2.93
C SER A 26 12.40 1.04 1.43
N LEU A 27 11.55 1.71 0.65
CA LEU A 27 11.76 1.94 -0.78
C LEU A 27 12.73 3.11 -0.98
N PRO A 28 13.93 2.92 -1.54
CA PRO A 28 14.90 4.01 -1.67
C PRO A 28 14.52 5.02 -2.76
N ASP A 29 13.68 4.61 -3.71
CA ASP A 29 13.39 5.34 -4.93
C ASP A 29 12.02 6.04 -4.86
N GLU A 30 11.98 7.33 -5.22
CA GLU A 30 10.76 8.13 -5.20
C GLU A 30 9.77 7.71 -6.30
N GLU A 31 10.25 7.27 -7.47
CA GLU A 31 9.41 6.73 -8.54
C GLU A 31 8.75 5.43 -8.10
N GLU A 32 9.46 4.56 -7.37
CA GLU A 32 8.87 3.35 -6.80
C GLU A 32 7.77 3.69 -5.79
N ARG A 33 8.01 4.64 -4.88
CA ARG A 33 7.01 5.10 -3.91
C ARG A 33 5.76 5.63 -4.60
N ALA A 34 5.95 6.47 -5.62
CA ALA A 34 4.85 7.02 -6.42
C ALA A 34 4.06 5.91 -7.13
N ALA A 35 4.75 4.90 -7.67
CA ALA A 35 4.11 3.75 -8.33
C ALA A 35 3.27 2.92 -7.34
N ILE A 36 3.75 2.71 -6.11
CA ILE A 36 2.97 2.03 -5.06
C ILE A 36 1.74 2.86 -4.67
N ILE A 37 1.87 4.17 -4.48
CA ILE A 37 0.74 5.05 -4.18
C ILE A 37 -0.31 4.99 -5.30
N ALA A 38 0.11 5.08 -6.57
CA ALA A 38 -0.78 4.96 -7.71
C ALA A 38 -1.45 3.59 -7.78
N HIS A 39 -0.76 2.52 -7.40
CA HIS A 39 -1.35 1.18 -7.30
C HIS A 39 -2.42 1.12 -6.21
N LEU A 40 -2.14 1.63 -5.02
CA LEU A 40 -3.11 1.69 -3.91
C LEU A 40 -4.36 2.51 -4.30
N GLN A 41 -4.22 3.63 -5.00
CA GLN A 41 -5.36 4.41 -5.50
C GLN A 41 -6.21 3.64 -6.52
N ARG A 42 -5.59 2.84 -7.39
CA ARG A 42 -6.32 1.95 -8.30
C ARG A 42 -7.06 0.86 -7.54
N MET A 43 -6.47 0.33 -6.47
CA MET A 43 -7.14 -0.64 -5.61
C MET A 43 -8.44 -0.11 -5.00
N THR A 44 -8.53 1.19 -4.67
CA THR A 44 -9.74 1.77 -4.08
C THR A 44 -10.82 2.11 -5.12
N THR A 45 -10.42 2.44 -6.34
CA THR A 45 -11.31 3.01 -7.36
C THR A 45 -11.71 2.04 -8.47
N GLU A 46 -10.83 1.12 -8.88
CA GLU A 46 -11.08 0.23 -10.01
C GLU A 46 -12.00 -0.94 -9.64
N ASN A 47 -12.73 -1.45 -10.62
CA ASN A 47 -13.51 -2.69 -10.48
C ASN A 47 -12.57 -3.90 -10.47
N GLY A 48 -12.93 -4.96 -9.75
CA GLY A 48 -12.14 -6.20 -9.66
C GLY A 48 -11.38 -6.40 -8.34
N TRP A 49 -11.26 -5.35 -7.53
CA TRP A 49 -10.73 -5.46 -6.16
C TRP A 49 -11.82 -5.87 -5.18
N LEU A 50 -11.54 -6.91 -4.39
CA LEU A 50 -12.39 -7.37 -3.30
C LEU A 50 -12.47 -6.30 -2.21
N GLU A 51 -13.58 -6.25 -1.50
CA GLU A 51 -13.80 -5.27 -0.42
C GLU A 51 -12.68 -5.27 0.64
N PRO A 52 -12.14 -6.41 1.11
CA PRO A 52 -10.99 -6.40 2.00
C PRO A 52 -9.73 -5.77 1.42
N GLN A 53 -9.52 -5.86 0.10
CA GLN A 53 -8.37 -5.25 -0.59
C GLN A 53 -8.52 -3.74 -0.68
N ARG A 54 -9.74 -3.25 -0.98
CA ARG A 54 -10.07 -1.82 -0.96
C ARG A 54 -9.80 -1.22 0.41
N ILE A 55 -10.33 -1.84 1.47
CA ILE A 55 -10.12 -1.40 2.86
C ILE A 55 -8.63 -1.35 3.22
N SER A 56 -7.86 -2.36 2.81
CA SER A 56 -6.40 -2.36 3.04
C SER A 56 -5.69 -1.24 2.30
N ALA A 57 -6.10 -0.94 1.07
CA ALA A 57 -5.53 0.16 0.29
C ALA A 57 -5.91 1.54 0.85
N GLU A 58 -7.16 1.72 1.29
CA GLU A 58 -7.62 2.93 1.98
C GLU A 58 -6.83 3.17 3.28
N ALA A 59 -6.65 2.13 4.09
CA ALA A 59 -5.83 2.22 5.31
C ALA A 59 -4.38 2.60 5.01
N ALA A 60 -3.80 2.04 3.93
CA ALA A 60 -2.46 2.39 3.48
C ALA A 60 -2.35 3.86 3.07
N LEU A 61 -3.27 4.34 2.22
CA LEU A 61 -3.29 5.73 1.77
C LEU A 61 -3.58 6.70 2.92
N ALA A 62 -4.44 6.34 3.89
CA ALA A 62 -4.71 7.13 5.07
C ALA A 62 -3.47 7.26 5.97
N ALA A 63 -2.73 6.17 6.21
CA ALA A 63 -1.49 6.20 6.98
C ALA A 63 -0.40 7.06 6.31
N LEU A 64 -0.41 7.16 4.98
CA LEU A 64 0.47 8.03 4.20
C LEU A 64 0.00 9.49 4.11
N GLY A 65 -1.17 9.83 4.66
CA GLY A 65 -1.74 11.18 4.61
C GLY A 65 -2.36 11.55 3.25
N ILE A 66 -2.73 10.56 2.44
CA ILE A 66 -3.24 10.72 1.07
C ILE A 66 -4.77 10.49 0.99
N TYR A 67 -5.40 10.00 2.05
CA TYR A 67 -6.82 9.61 2.08
C TYR A 67 -7.54 10.17 3.33
N LYS A 68 -8.83 10.49 3.19
CA LYS A 68 -9.69 11.12 4.21
C LYS A 68 -10.72 10.16 4.76
#